data_AF-A0A3D2YEA2-F1
#
_entry.id   AF-A0A3D2YEA2-F1
#
_cell.length_a   1.000
_cell.length_b   1.000
_cell.length_c   1.000
_cell.angle_alpha   90.00
_cell.angle_beta   90.00
_cell.angle_gamma   90.00
#
_symmetry.space_group_name_H-M   'P 1'
#
loop_
_entity.id
_entity.type
_entity.pdbx_description
1 polymer ?
#
loop_
_entity_poly.entity_id
_entity_poly.type
_entity_poly.pdbx_seq_one_letter_code
_entity_poly.pdbx_strand_id
1 'polypeptide(L)'
;MKKYVPTYEGTLRKHALTVPHCISKCSGIRVFGRRIKSLVFSTDVAIIKNINADAIIAVYPFTPQAGITQAIIGVSDVPVFVGVGGGLTNGQRSAHVAAFAEHQGAFGVVCNTFIDDDTIRAIKATVEIPVVYTVVSEKVDLESKLAA
;
A
#
# COMPACT_ATOMS: atom_id res chain seq x y z
N MET A 1 28.72 -4.53 15.51
CA MET A 1 29.46 -3.31 15.09
C MET A 1 28.51 -2.41 14.30
N LYS A 2 28.40 -1.11 14.62
CA LYS A 2 27.58 -0.19 13.80
C LYS A 2 28.25 -0.06 12.43
N LYS A 3 27.52 -0.38 11.37
CA LYS A 3 28.00 -0.25 9.99
C LYS A 3 28.11 1.24 9.66
N TYR A 4 29.29 1.69 9.25
CA TYR A 4 29.44 3.03 8.68
C TYR A 4 28.78 3.02 7.29
N VAL A 5 27.82 3.91 7.08
CA VAL A 5 27.13 4.07 5.80
C VAL A 5 27.52 5.46 5.29
N PRO A 6 28.29 5.55 4.19
CA PRO A 6 28.56 6.84 3.55
C PRO A 6 27.26 7.45 3.04
N THR A 7 27.08 8.75 3.23
CA THR A 7 25.87 9.47 2.83
C THR A 7 26.24 10.64 1.92
N TYR A 8 25.48 10.83 0.84
CA TYR A 8 25.53 12.00 -0.02
C TYR A 8 24.14 12.63 -0.08
N GLU A 9 24.06 13.94 0.19
CA GLU A 9 22.82 14.71 0.08
C GLU A 9 23.06 15.92 -0.82
N GLY A 10 22.28 16.04 -1.89
CA GLY A 10 22.34 17.21 -2.77
C GLY A 10 21.76 18.46 -2.10
N THR A 11 22.34 19.63 -2.36
CA THR A 11 21.97 20.90 -1.72
C THR A 11 20.49 21.25 -1.83
N LEU A 12 19.84 20.91 -2.94
CA LEU A 12 18.40 21.16 -3.19
C LEU A 12 17.49 20.04 -2.66
N ARG A 13 18.01 18.84 -2.45
CA ARG A 13 17.24 17.67 -1.99
C ARG A 13 17.28 17.45 -0.49
N LYS A 14 18.09 18.22 0.25
CA LYS A 14 18.17 18.18 1.73
C LYS A 14 16.83 18.43 2.44
N HIS A 15 15.84 19.01 1.75
CA HIS A 15 14.51 19.29 2.29
C HIS A 15 13.50 18.16 2.07
N ALA A 16 13.91 17.05 1.45
CA ALA A 16 13.06 15.88 1.31
C ALA A 16 12.65 15.33 2.69
N LEU A 17 11.43 14.79 2.76
CA LEU A 17 10.94 14.15 3.96
C LEU A 17 11.71 12.87 4.23
N THR A 18 12.06 12.64 5.49
CA THR A 18 12.76 11.44 5.91
C THR A 18 11.94 10.67 6.93
N VAL A 19 11.86 9.35 6.75
CA VAL A 19 11.26 8.47 7.74
C VAL A 19 12.14 8.42 9.01
N PRO A 20 11.55 8.29 10.21
CA PRO A 20 12.31 8.24 11.46
C PRO A 20 13.38 7.14 11.46
N HIS A 21 14.61 7.47 11.91
CA HIS A 21 15.72 6.53 11.94
C HIS A 21 15.42 5.24 12.73
N CYS A 22 14.53 5.29 13.73
CA CYS A 22 14.14 4.11 14.50
C CYS A 22 13.57 2.97 13.63
N ILE A 23 12.97 3.28 12.47
CA ILE A 23 12.43 2.31 11.51
C ILE A 23 13.51 1.35 10.98
N SER A 24 14.77 1.79 10.92
CA SER A 24 15.88 0.91 10.50
C SER A 24 16.02 -0.35 11.38
N LYS A 25 15.59 -0.27 12.64
CA LYS A 25 15.59 -1.38 13.61
C LYS A 25 14.44 -2.36 13.41
N CYS A 26 13.38 -1.98 12.69
CA CYS A 26 12.22 -2.85 12.46
C CYS A 26 12.60 -4.07 11.61
N SER A 27 11.97 -5.20 11.90
CA SER A 27 12.03 -6.40 11.04
C SER A 27 11.46 -6.08 9.66
N GLY A 28 10.31 -5.42 9.61
CA GLY A 28 9.56 -5.20 8.37
C GLY A 28 9.01 -6.50 7.79
N ILE A 29 8.40 -6.40 6.61
CA ILE A 29 7.85 -7.54 5.86
C ILE A 29 8.60 -7.70 4.54
N ARG A 30 8.62 -8.91 3.99
CA ARG A 30 9.13 -9.16 2.63
C ARG A 30 7.96 -9.42 1.70
N VAL A 31 7.88 -8.64 0.63
CA VAL A 31 6.89 -8.79 -0.42
C VAL A 31 7.64 -8.77 -1.74
N PHE A 32 7.47 -9.82 -2.56
CA PHE A 32 8.21 -10.02 -3.82
C PHE A 32 9.73 -9.75 -3.71
N GLY A 33 10.35 -10.29 -2.65
CA GLY A 33 11.78 -10.14 -2.39
C GLY A 33 12.21 -8.79 -1.79
N ARG A 34 11.39 -7.74 -1.89
CA ARG A 34 11.65 -6.41 -1.32
C ARG A 34 11.28 -6.37 0.17
N ARG A 35 12.18 -5.84 1.00
CA ARG A 35 11.94 -5.67 2.44
C ARG A 35 11.36 -4.28 2.70
N ILE A 36 10.12 -4.23 3.19
CA ILE A 36 9.39 -3.00 3.51
C ILE A 36 9.40 -2.82 5.02
N LYS A 37 9.98 -1.72 5.52
CA LYS A 37 10.00 -1.36 6.94
C LYS A 37 9.15 -0.11 7.23
N SER A 38 8.90 0.70 6.22
CA SER A 38 8.09 1.91 6.27
C SER A 38 7.05 1.92 5.15
N LEU A 39 5.83 2.30 5.51
CA LEU A 39 4.78 2.67 4.55
C LEU A 39 4.35 4.09 4.87
N VAL A 40 4.32 4.95 3.85
CA VAL A 40 3.77 6.31 3.97
C VAL A 40 2.34 6.29 3.47
N PHE A 41 1.42 6.74 4.33
CA PHE A 41 0.02 6.89 3.98
C PHE A 41 -0.22 8.27 3.36
N SER A 42 -0.33 8.32 2.02
CA SER A 42 -0.55 9.57 1.29
C SER A 42 -1.06 9.31 -0.12
N THR A 43 -1.82 10.27 -0.64
CA THR A 43 -2.14 10.41 -2.07
C THR A 43 -1.53 11.67 -2.68
N ASP A 44 -0.79 12.45 -1.88
CA ASP A 44 -0.11 13.66 -2.34
C ASP A 44 1.16 13.27 -3.12
N VAL A 45 1.13 13.51 -4.43
CA VAL A 45 2.22 13.15 -5.34
C VAL A 45 3.52 13.92 -5.04
N ALA A 46 3.44 15.13 -4.50
CA ALA A 46 4.63 15.89 -4.12
C ALA A 46 5.30 15.26 -2.89
N ILE A 47 4.51 14.82 -1.91
CA ILE A 47 5.02 14.07 -0.75
C ILE A 47 5.61 12.73 -1.20
N ILE A 48 4.88 11.97 -2.00
CA ILE A 48 5.29 10.64 -2.49
C ILE A 48 6.62 10.71 -3.23
N LYS A 49 6.84 11.74 -4.05
CA LYS A 49 8.08 11.89 -4.82
C LYS A 49 9.27 12.33 -3.99
N ASN A 50 9.04 12.88 -2.80
CA ASN A 50 10.07 13.52 -1.98
C ASN A 50 10.19 12.88 -0.58
N ILE A 51 9.89 11.59 -0.45
CA ILE A 51 10.05 10.84 0.80
C ILE A 51 10.88 9.58 0.59
N ASN A 52 11.72 9.21 1.56
CA ASN A 52 12.59 8.03 1.50
C ASN A 52 11.97 6.75 2.11
N ALA A 53 10.64 6.61 2.07
CA ALA A 53 9.95 5.43 2.59
C ALA A 53 10.14 4.20 1.69
N ASP A 54 9.95 3.00 2.23
CA ASP A 54 10.15 1.76 1.49
C ASP A 54 9.00 1.43 0.54
N ALA A 55 7.79 1.92 0.85
CA ALA A 55 6.56 1.75 0.08
C ALA A 55 5.53 2.87 0.40
N ILE A 56 4.53 3.02 -0.47
CA ILE A 56 3.38 3.93 -0.29
C ILE A 56 2.12 3.12 -0.05
N ILE A 57 1.23 3.61 0.81
CA ILE A 57 -0.16 3.16 0.90
C ILE A 57 -1.06 4.32 0.44
N ALA A 58 -1.83 4.09 -0.62
CA ALA A 58 -2.69 5.06 -1.28
C ALA A 58 -4.15 4.64 -1.14
N VAL A 59 -4.72 4.97 0.01
CA VAL A 59 -6.14 4.73 0.35
C VAL A 59 -6.83 6.07 0.56
N TYR A 60 -8.00 6.27 -0.01
CA TYR A 60 -8.71 7.55 0.07
C TYR A 60 -10.22 7.32 0.14
N PRO A 61 -10.99 8.24 0.76
CA PRO A 61 -12.40 8.06 1.05
C PRO A 61 -13.30 8.44 -0.14
N PHE A 62 -12.89 8.13 -1.37
CA PHE A 62 -13.66 8.39 -2.58
C PHE A 62 -13.76 7.12 -3.43
N THR A 63 -14.67 7.11 -4.40
CA THR A 63 -14.75 6.02 -5.38
C THR A 63 -13.39 5.81 -6.04
N PRO A 64 -12.83 4.59 -6.04
CA PRO A 64 -11.55 4.33 -6.70
C PRO A 64 -11.61 4.74 -8.17
N GLN A 65 -10.69 5.61 -8.58
CA GLN A 65 -10.56 6.05 -9.97
C GLN A 65 -9.23 5.60 -10.55
N ALA A 66 -9.31 4.95 -11.71
CA ALA A 66 -8.18 4.49 -12.52
C ALA A 66 -7.07 5.54 -12.68
N GLY A 67 -7.46 6.80 -12.96
CA GLY A 67 -6.51 7.89 -13.19
C GLY A 67 -5.74 8.29 -11.93
N ILE A 68 -6.38 8.25 -10.76
CA ILE A 68 -5.72 8.55 -9.48
C ILE A 68 -4.68 7.47 -9.20
N THR A 69 -5.06 6.20 -9.31
CA THR A 69 -4.17 5.06 -9.08
C THR A 69 -2.96 5.10 -10.01
N GLN A 70 -3.19 5.32 -11.31
CA GLN A 70 -2.12 5.43 -12.30
C GLN A 70 -1.17 6.60 -12.01
N ALA A 71 -1.69 7.76 -11.61
CA ALA A 71 -0.87 8.92 -11.30
C ALA A 71 0.03 8.68 -10.09
N ILE A 72 -0.51 8.07 -9.03
CA ILE A 72 0.24 7.74 -7.82
C ILE A 72 1.33 6.71 -8.12
N ILE A 73 0.99 5.62 -8.83
CA ILE A 73 1.96 4.58 -9.23
C ILE A 73 3.04 5.19 -10.12
N GLY A 74 2.65 5.98 -11.13
CA GLY A 74 3.59 6.55 -12.09
C GLY A 74 4.58 7.57 -11.49
N VAL A 75 4.19 8.26 -10.41
CA VAL A 75 5.09 9.19 -9.71
C VAL A 75 6.00 8.46 -8.73
N SER A 76 5.54 7.38 -8.09
CA SER A 76 6.27 6.72 -7.02
C SER A 76 7.50 5.95 -7.51
N ASP A 77 8.65 6.15 -6.85
CA ASP A 77 9.87 5.36 -7.08
C ASP A 77 9.91 4.07 -6.25
N VAL A 78 8.87 3.84 -5.43
CA VAL A 78 8.74 2.70 -4.52
C VAL A 78 7.38 2.03 -4.71
N PRO A 79 7.21 0.78 -4.27
CA PRO A 79 5.98 0.07 -4.51
C PRO A 79 4.78 0.73 -3.83
N VAL A 80 3.64 0.71 -4.52
CA VAL A 80 2.41 1.35 -4.06
C VAL A 80 1.36 0.29 -3.78
N PHE A 81 0.82 0.32 -2.56
CA PHE A 81 -0.36 -0.43 -2.16
C PHE A 81 -1.58 0.46 -2.33
N VAL A 82 -2.61 -0.01 -3.04
CA VAL A 82 -3.72 0.85 -3.46
C VAL A 82 -5.04 0.37 -2.87
N GLY A 83 -5.89 1.31 -2.45
CA GLY A 83 -7.22 0.99 -1.95
C GLY A 83 -8.16 0.50 -3.06
N VAL A 84 -8.83 -0.62 -2.85
CA VAL A 84 -9.74 -1.23 -3.85
C VAL A 84 -11.22 -1.26 -3.42
N GLY A 85 -11.56 -0.61 -2.32
CA GLY A 85 -12.92 -0.53 -1.79
C GLY A 85 -13.16 -1.43 -0.57
N GLY A 86 -14.45 -1.61 -0.22
CA GLY A 86 -14.88 -2.56 0.82
C GLY A 86 -16.17 -2.20 1.57
N GLY A 87 -16.62 -0.94 1.60
CA GLY A 87 -17.84 -0.58 2.33
C GLY A 87 -19.05 -0.46 1.41
N LEU A 88 -18.98 0.55 0.53
CA LEU A 88 -19.99 0.81 -0.49
C LEU A 88 -19.64 0.15 -1.84
N THR A 89 -18.36 -0.15 -2.04
CA THR A 89 -17.84 -0.86 -3.22
C THR A 89 -17.46 -2.26 -2.75
N ASN A 90 -18.28 -3.26 -3.11
CA ASN A 90 -18.14 -4.66 -2.69
C ASN A 90 -18.40 -5.64 -3.84
N GLY A 91 -18.11 -6.92 -3.59
CA GLY A 91 -18.25 -8.02 -4.52
C GLY A 91 -17.40 -7.86 -5.77
N GLN A 92 -17.97 -8.23 -6.91
CA GLN A 92 -17.29 -8.23 -8.21
C GLN A 92 -16.73 -6.86 -8.61
N ARG A 93 -17.35 -5.77 -8.15
CA ARG A 93 -16.83 -4.43 -8.44
C ARG A 93 -15.45 -4.22 -7.80
N SER A 94 -15.26 -4.66 -6.56
CA SER A 94 -13.95 -4.55 -5.88
C SER A 94 -12.92 -5.48 -6.51
N ALA A 95 -13.33 -6.68 -6.93
CA ALA A 95 -12.46 -7.61 -7.67
C ALA A 95 -11.97 -6.99 -8.99
N HIS A 96 -12.84 -6.35 -9.77
CA HIS A 96 -12.45 -5.65 -10.99
C HIS A 96 -11.52 -4.46 -10.74
N VAL A 97 -11.79 -3.67 -9.67
CA VAL A 97 -10.90 -2.57 -9.28
C VAL A 97 -9.51 -3.10 -8.89
N ALA A 98 -9.45 -4.23 -8.19
CA ALA A 98 -8.21 -4.88 -7.82
C ALA A 98 -7.43 -5.40 -9.04
N ALA A 99 -8.08 -6.10 -9.96
CA ALA A 99 -7.48 -6.55 -11.22
C ALA A 99 -6.90 -5.37 -12.02
N PHE A 100 -7.67 -4.29 -12.09
CA PHE A 100 -7.25 -3.11 -12.81
C PHE A 100 -6.06 -2.41 -12.14
N ALA A 101 -6.06 -2.33 -10.79
CA ALA A 101 -4.91 -1.85 -10.03
C ALA A 101 -3.64 -2.68 -10.26
N GLU A 102 -3.76 -4.01 -10.28
CA GLU A 102 -2.67 -4.92 -10.59
C GLU A 102 -2.10 -4.66 -11.99
N HIS A 103 -2.95 -4.56 -13.01
CA HIS A 103 -2.52 -4.24 -14.38
C HIS A 103 -1.80 -2.89 -14.49
N GLN A 104 -2.11 -1.93 -13.62
CA GLN A 104 -1.43 -0.65 -13.55
C GLN A 104 -0.08 -0.69 -12.83
N GLY A 105 0.30 -1.83 -12.23
CA GLY A 105 1.54 -2.01 -11.51
C GLY A 105 1.43 -1.77 -9.99
N ALA A 106 0.23 -1.87 -9.41
CA ALA A 106 0.10 -1.88 -7.96
C ALA A 106 0.89 -3.05 -7.36
N PHE A 107 1.55 -2.81 -6.23
CA PHE A 107 2.34 -3.84 -5.54
C PHE A 107 1.52 -4.70 -4.59
N GLY A 108 0.30 -4.25 -4.29
CA GLY A 108 -0.67 -4.91 -3.45
C GLY A 108 -1.94 -4.07 -3.39
N VAL A 109 -3.03 -4.70 -2.97
CA VAL A 109 -4.33 -4.06 -2.81
C VAL A 109 -4.72 -4.00 -1.35
N VAL A 110 -5.37 -2.92 -0.96
CA VAL A 110 -5.81 -2.67 0.42
C VAL A 110 -7.33 -2.67 0.47
N CYS A 111 -7.85 -3.58 1.27
CA CYS A 111 -9.26 -3.70 1.58
C CYS A 111 -9.55 -2.94 2.88
N ASN A 112 -10.65 -2.20 2.91
CA ASN A 112 -11.07 -1.49 4.11
C ASN A 112 -11.65 -2.47 5.16
N THR A 113 -11.94 -1.94 6.35
CA THR A 113 -12.45 -2.75 7.48
C THR A 113 -13.87 -3.28 7.31
N PHE A 114 -14.65 -2.78 6.34
CA PHE A 114 -16.06 -3.13 6.15
C PHE A 114 -16.26 -4.18 5.04
N ILE A 115 -15.19 -4.60 4.38
CA ILE A 115 -15.26 -5.60 3.31
C ILE A 115 -15.74 -6.93 3.86
N ASP A 116 -16.64 -7.59 3.15
CA ASP A 116 -17.10 -8.94 3.46
C ASP A 116 -16.11 -10.02 2.96
N ASP A 117 -16.24 -11.22 3.51
CA ASP A 117 -15.32 -12.33 3.24
C ASP A 117 -15.42 -12.84 1.79
N ASP A 118 -16.62 -12.85 1.23
CA ASP A 118 -16.83 -13.27 -0.16
C ASP A 118 -16.17 -12.30 -1.14
N THR A 119 -16.16 -11.01 -0.82
CA THR A 119 -15.44 -10.00 -1.59
C THR A 119 -13.92 -10.19 -1.47
N ILE A 120 -13.39 -10.51 -0.28
CA ILE A 120 -11.95 -10.82 -0.12
C ILE A 120 -11.58 -12.04 -0.98
N ARG A 121 -12.36 -13.12 -0.91
CA ARG A 121 -12.15 -14.32 -1.73
C ARG A 121 -12.19 -14.00 -3.22
N ALA A 122 -13.17 -13.21 -3.65
CA ALA A 122 -13.28 -12.79 -5.04
C ALA A 122 -12.05 -11.99 -5.50
N ILE A 123 -11.54 -11.07 -4.68
CA ILE A 123 -10.32 -10.33 -4.98
C ILE A 123 -9.13 -11.30 -5.09
N LYS A 124 -8.93 -12.17 -4.09
CA LYS A 124 -7.82 -13.15 -4.07
C LYS A 124 -7.85 -14.11 -5.25
N ALA A 125 -9.04 -14.48 -5.74
CA ALA A 125 -9.19 -15.32 -6.93
C ALA A 125 -8.92 -14.57 -8.24
N THR A 126 -8.89 -13.24 -8.21
CA THR A 126 -8.75 -12.39 -9.40
C THR A 126 -7.34 -11.86 -9.58
N VAL A 127 -6.59 -11.64 -8.50
CA VAL A 127 -5.27 -10.98 -8.54
C VAL A 127 -4.16 -11.84 -7.96
N GLU A 128 -2.94 -11.68 -8.46
CA GLU A 128 -1.73 -12.38 -7.99
C GLU A 128 -0.86 -11.51 -7.05
N ILE A 129 -1.28 -10.27 -6.81
CA ILE A 129 -0.65 -9.35 -5.85
C ILE A 129 -1.21 -9.48 -4.42
N PRO A 130 -0.42 -9.16 -3.37
CA PRO A 130 -0.87 -9.24 -1.98
C PRO A 130 -2.16 -8.48 -1.71
N VAL A 131 -3.09 -9.14 -1.02
CA VAL A 131 -4.32 -8.55 -0.50
C VAL A 131 -4.13 -8.24 0.99
N VAL A 132 -4.22 -6.96 1.34
CA VAL A 132 -4.05 -6.45 2.71
C VAL A 132 -5.40 -6.04 3.26
N TYR A 133 -5.76 -6.54 4.45
CA TYR A 133 -6.99 -6.17 5.14
C TYR A 133 -6.70 -5.16 6.26
N THR A 134 -7.53 -4.12 6.36
CA THR A 134 -7.40 -3.07 7.38
C THR A 134 -8.17 -3.45 8.65
N VAL A 135 -7.48 -3.61 9.78
CA VAL A 135 -8.09 -3.87 11.09
C VAL A 135 -8.12 -2.59 11.91
N VAL A 136 -9.33 -2.16 12.32
CA VAL A 136 -9.51 -0.95 13.16
C VAL A 136 -10.00 -1.26 14.57
N SER A 137 -10.37 -2.51 14.84
CA SER A 137 -10.88 -2.94 16.14
C SER A 137 -10.53 -4.40 16.41
N GLU A 138 -10.30 -4.70 17.69
CA GLU A 138 -10.07 -6.04 18.23
C GLU A 138 -11.33 -6.93 18.11
N LYS A 139 -12.50 -6.32 17.92
CA LYS A 139 -13.79 -7.03 17.80
C LYS A 139 -14.02 -7.64 16.42
N VAL A 140 -13.11 -7.42 15.47
CA VAL A 140 -13.20 -7.98 14.13
C VAL A 140 -12.88 -9.48 14.20
N ASP A 141 -13.69 -10.30 13.55
CA ASP A 141 -13.39 -11.71 13.33
C ASP A 141 -12.20 -11.84 12.35
N LEU A 142 -11.00 -11.77 12.89
CA LEU A 142 -9.77 -11.82 12.11
C LEU A 142 -9.53 -13.20 11.48
N GLU A 143 -9.96 -14.27 12.16
CA GLU A 143 -9.80 -15.63 11.65
C GLU A 143 -10.58 -15.81 10.35
N SER A 144 -11.83 -15.33 10.32
CA SER A 144 -12.63 -15.36 9.09
C SER A 144 -11.99 -14.56 7.96
N LYS A 145 -11.45 -13.36 8.27
CA LYS A 145 -10.77 -12.50 7.27
C LYS A 145 -9.47 -13.11 6.73
N LEU A 146 -8.75 -13.88 7.54
CA LEU A 146 -7.52 -14.56 7.13
C LEU A 146 -7.83 -15.81 6.30
N ALA A 147 -8.92 -16.53 6.62
CA ALA A 147 -9.37 -17.72 5.93
C ALA A 147 -10.08 -17.43 4.60
N ALA A 148 -10.68 -16.25 4.47
CA ALA A 148 -11.23 -15.71 3.22
C ALA A 148 -10.12 -15.38 2.23
#